data_AF-A0A4P7RZ75-F1
#
_entry.id   AF-A0A4P7RZ75-F1
#
_cell.length_a   1.000
_cell.length_b   1.000
_cell.length_c   1.000
_cell.angle_alpha   90.00
_cell.angle_beta   90.00
_cell.angle_gamma   90.00
#
_symmetry.space_group_name_H-M   'P 1'
#
loop_
_entity.id
_entity.type
_entity.pdbx_description
1 polymer ?
#
loop_
_entity_poly.entity_id
_entity_poly.type
_entity_poly.pdbx_seq_one_letter_code
_entity_poly.pdbx_strand_id
1 'polypeptide(L)'
;MVDRPPPSRFSVVERGGRLVVIDRETGQIPPTAAERMDAHDRRMGVEPLRPAAQAAGPEAILELAKAAPAPQRAAINRKQPWGRQARGKGPARIPQRPQSQPQASDRKTIVTAKWWDAKGPRTIELGPNGQSELTGRFMALFFGVVIAAIVIAFIAPLLLFVAAFLLFRFGGNFLGPIGAAIVDKALAEKR
;
A
#
# COMPACT_ATOMS: atom_id res chain seq x y z
N MET A 1 2.60 -54.95 23.05
CA MET A 1 1.37 -54.49 22.36
C MET A 1 1.65 -53.07 21.87
N VAL A 2 1.47 -52.80 20.58
CA VAL A 2 1.83 -51.52 19.96
C VAL A 2 0.73 -50.50 20.27
N ASP A 3 1.05 -49.48 21.07
CA ASP A 3 0.19 -48.30 21.28
C ASP A 3 0.07 -47.54 19.95
N ARG A 4 -0.92 -47.92 19.15
CA ARG A 4 -1.29 -47.17 17.96
C ARG A 4 -2.19 -46.02 18.41
N PRO A 5 -1.86 -44.76 18.09
CA PRO A 5 -2.78 -43.65 18.36
C PRO A 5 -4.12 -43.93 17.68
N PRO A 6 -5.25 -43.54 18.31
CA PRO A 6 -6.57 -43.76 17.75
C PRO A 6 -6.65 -43.16 16.33
N PRO A 7 -7.27 -43.86 15.37
CA PRO A 7 -7.33 -43.41 13.99
C PRO A 7 -8.00 -42.03 13.91
N SER A 8 -7.44 -41.12 13.11
CA SER A 8 -8.06 -39.82 12.90
C SER A 8 -9.44 -40.01 12.25
N ARG A 9 -10.46 -39.37 12.84
CA ARG A 9 -11.83 -39.34 12.32
C ARG A 9 -11.90 -38.76 10.91
N PHE A 10 -10.99 -37.85 10.56
CA PHE A 10 -10.90 -37.26 9.23
C PHE A 10 -9.86 -38.00 8.37
N SER A 11 -10.20 -38.26 7.11
CA SER A 11 -9.29 -38.73 6.07
C SER A 11 -9.22 -37.76 4.91
N VAL A 12 -8.02 -37.55 4.38
CA VAL A 12 -7.82 -36.78 3.17
C VAL A 12 -7.85 -37.74 1.98
N VAL A 13 -8.73 -37.48 1.01
CA VAL A 13 -8.81 -38.24 -0.24
C VAL A 13 -8.66 -37.31 -1.43
N GLU A 14 -8.10 -37.81 -2.52
CA GLU A 14 -8.00 -37.05 -3.76
C GLU A 14 -9.28 -37.26 -4.60
N ARG A 15 -10.00 -36.17 -4.91
CA ARG A 15 -11.15 -36.18 -5.81
C ARG A 15 -10.94 -35.11 -6.89
N GLY A 16 -10.91 -35.52 -8.16
CA GLY A 16 -10.78 -34.59 -9.29
C GLY A 16 -9.49 -33.74 -9.28
N GLY A 17 -8.37 -34.30 -8.82
CA GLY A 17 -7.09 -33.59 -8.71
C GLY A 17 -7.01 -32.59 -7.54
N ARG A 18 -7.94 -32.67 -6.58
CA ARG A 18 -7.94 -31.83 -5.37
C ARG A 18 -8.04 -32.71 -4.12
N LEU A 19 -7.28 -32.33 -3.08
CA LEU A 19 -7.34 -32.97 -1.77
C LEU A 19 -8.59 -32.50 -1.02
N VAL A 20 -9.46 -33.45 -0.69
CA VAL A 20 -10.71 -33.23 0.05
C VAL A 20 -10.63 -33.96 1.38
N VAL A 21 -10.92 -33.25 2.47
CA VAL A 21 -11.07 -33.86 3.80
C VAL A 21 -12.46 -34.46 3.90
N ILE A 22 -12.57 -35.70 4.33
CA ILE A 22 -13.84 -36.40 4.56
C ILE A 22 -13.84 -36.95 5.98
N ASP A 23 -14.93 -36.77 6.69
CA ASP A 23 -15.20 -37.44 7.96
C ASP A 23 -15.55 -38.92 7.70
N ARG A 24 -14.77 -39.85 8.28
CA ARG A 24 -14.94 -41.30 8.08
C ARG A 24 -16.23 -41.85 8.69
N GLU A 25 -16.76 -41.20 9.72
CA GLU A 25 -17.97 -41.66 10.39
C GLU A 25 -19.24 -41.28 9.63
N THR A 26 -19.22 -40.12 8.99
CA THR A 26 -20.42 -39.56 8.32
C THR A 26 -20.31 -39.56 6.79
N GLY A 27 -19.12 -39.81 6.24
CA GLY A 27 -18.84 -39.71 4.81
C GLY A 27 -18.93 -38.28 4.26
N GLN A 28 -19.17 -37.28 5.13
CA GLN A 28 -19.38 -35.90 4.73
C GLN A 28 -18.08 -35.11 4.72
N ILE A 29 -18.05 -34.10 3.86
CA ILE A 29 -16.97 -33.11 3.84
C ILE A 29 -17.25 -32.18 5.03
N PRO A 30 -16.32 -32.06 6.00
CA PRO A 30 -16.52 -31.14 7.11
C PRO A 30 -16.60 -29.70 6.59
N PRO A 31 -17.38 -28.83 7.26
CA PRO A 31 -17.53 -27.45 6.84
C PRO A 31 -16.16 -26.78 6.77
N THR A 32 -15.95 -26.06 5.68
CA THR A 32 -14.69 -25.35 5.43
C THR A 32 -14.44 -24.32 6.52
N ALA A 33 -13.18 -23.92 6.70
CA ALA A 33 -12.85 -22.87 7.67
C ALA A 33 -13.63 -21.57 7.40
N ALA A 34 -13.87 -21.25 6.13
CA ALA A 34 -14.66 -20.10 5.71
C ALA A 34 -16.13 -20.20 6.14
N GLU A 35 -16.77 -21.35 5.94
CA GLU A 35 -18.16 -21.58 6.38
C GLU A 35 -18.30 -21.58 7.90
N ARG A 36 -17.28 -22.09 8.62
CA ARG A 36 -17.25 -22.03 10.08
C ARG A 36 -17.13 -20.59 10.60
N MET A 37 -16.32 -19.76 9.93
CA MET A 37 -16.22 -18.33 10.25
C MET A 37 -17.52 -17.59 9.91
N ASP A 38 -18.13 -17.86 8.77
CA ASP A 38 -19.38 -17.22 8.36
C ASP A 38 -20.55 -17.56 9.32
N ALA A 39 -20.63 -18.81 9.80
CA ALA A 39 -21.61 -19.19 10.82
C ALA A 39 -21.32 -18.54 12.18
N HIS A 40 -20.05 -18.32 12.52
CA HIS A 40 -19.65 -17.63 13.75
C HIS A 40 -19.98 -16.13 13.66
N ASP A 41 -19.70 -15.49 12.54
CA ASP A 41 -19.93 -14.05 12.32
C ASP A 41 -21.44 -13.74 12.33
N ARG A 42 -22.26 -14.61 11.74
CA ARG A 42 -23.73 -14.55 11.84
C ARG A 42 -24.23 -14.65 13.29
N ARG A 43 -23.62 -15.50 14.13
CA ARG A 43 -23.96 -15.59 15.56
C ARG A 43 -23.57 -14.34 16.34
N MET A 44 -22.50 -13.67 15.91
CA MET A 44 -22.01 -12.43 16.52
C MET A 44 -22.72 -11.17 16.01
N GLY A 45 -23.72 -11.31 15.12
CA GLY A 45 -24.44 -10.19 14.51
C GLY A 45 -23.58 -9.36 13.55
N VAL A 46 -22.43 -9.89 13.11
CA VAL A 46 -21.55 -9.24 12.14
C VAL A 46 -21.97 -9.73 10.77
N GLU A 47 -22.94 -9.05 10.16
CA GLU A 47 -23.37 -9.37 8.80
C GLU A 47 -22.31 -8.85 7.80
N PRO A 48 -21.67 -9.72 7.00
CA PRO A 48 -20.79 -9.25 5.94
C PRO A 48 -21.64 -8.53 4.90
N LEU A 49 -21.28 -7.28 4.58
CA LEU A 49 -21.74 -6.57 3.37
C LEU A 49 -21.23 -7.35 2.15
N ARG A 50 -21.93 -8.41 1.78
CA ARG A 50 -21.68 -9.17 0.56
C ARG A 50 -22.27 -8.34 -0.58
N PRO A 51 -21.46 -7.85 -1.55
CA PRO A 51 -22.03 -7.39 -2.80
C PRO A 51 -22.85 -8.55 -3.35
N ALA A 52 -24.11 -8.30 -3.73
CA ALA A 52 -24.93 -9.28 -4.43
C ALA A 52 -24.06 -9.81 -5.58
N ALA A 53 -23.66 -11.08 -5.49
CA ALA A 53 -22.90 -11.73 -6.53
C ALA A 53 -23.77 -11.66 -7.78
N GLN A 54 -23.45 -10.72 -8.66
CA GLN A 54 -24.02 -10.64 -9.98
C GLN A 54 -23.87 -12.03 -10.58
N ALA A 55 -24.99 -12.60 -11.01
CA ALA A 55 -25.05 -13.89 -11.68
C ALA A 55 -24.21 -13.82 -12.97
N ALA A 56 -22.90 -13.93 -12.83
CA ALA A 56 -21.99 -14.13 -13.94
C ALA A 56 -22.19 -15.58 -14.36
N GLY A 57 -22.97 -15.75 -15.42
CA GLY A 57 -23.20 -17.04 -16.03
C GLY A 57 -21.87 -17.74 -16.40
N PRO A 58 -21.90 -19.08 -16.55
CA PRO A 58 -20.72 -19.90 -16.82
C PRO A 58 -19.89 -19.47 -18.05
N GLU A 59 -20.45 -18.66 -18.95
CA GLU A 59 -19.76 -18.15 -20.13
C GLU A 59 -18.67 -17.11 -19.83
N ALA A 60 -18.86 -16.26 -18.81
CA ALA A 60 -17.88 -15.21 -18.45
C ALA A 60 -16.59 -15.81 -17.84
N ILE A 61 -16.70 -16.99 -17.22
CA ILE A 61 -15.56 -17.71 -16.63
C ILE A 61 -14.69 -18.34 -17.73
N LEU A 62 -15.29 -18.74 -18.86
CA LEU A 62 -14.59 -19.36 -19.98
C LEU A 62 -13.74 -18.37 -20.78
N GLU A 63 -14.20 -17.12 -20.95
CA GLU A 63 -13.39 -16.08 -21.60
C GLU A 63 -12.18 -15.68 -20.76
N LEU A 64 -12.32 -15.56 -19.44
CA LEU A 64 -11.23 -15.13 -18.57
C LEU A 64 -10.14 -16.20 -18.42
N ALA A 65 -10.52 -17.49 -18.52
CA ALA A 65 -9.57 -18.60 -18.48
C ALA A 65 -8.69 -18.70 -19.74
N LYS A 66 -9.13 -18.15 -20.87
CA LYS A 66 -8.40 -18.20 -22.15
C LYS A 66 -7.31 -17.12 -22.27
N ALA A 67 -7.34 -16.10 -21.41
CA ALA A 67 -6.46 -14.92 -21.49
C ALA A 67 -5.30 -14.91 -20.46
N ALA A 68 -5.18 -15.90 -19.58
CA ALA A 68 -4.15 -15.89 -18.52
C ALA A 68 -2.92 -16.74 -18.90
N PRO A 69 -1.70 -16.16 -18.91
CA PRO A 69 -0.47 -16.95 -19.06
C PRO A 69 -0.23 -17.81 -17.80
N ALA A 70 0.19 -19.06 -18.02
CA ALA A 70 0.36 -20.08 -16.99
C ALA A 70 1.36 -19.65 -15.89
N PRO A 71 1.03 -19.80 -14.59
CA PRO A 71 1.97 -19.49 -13.52
C PRO A 71 3.07 -20.55 -13.44
N GLN A 72 4.32 -20.12 -13.65
CA GLN A 72 5.52 -20.93 -13.43
C GLN A 72 5.58 -21.41 -11.98
N ARG A 73 5.69 -22.74 -11.81
CA ARG A 73 5.79 -23.41 -10.50
C ARG A 73 7.14 -23.09 -9.85
N ALA A 74 7.15 -22.13 -8.94
CA ALA A 74 8.26 -21.99 -7.98
C ALA A 74 8.22 -23.15 -6.98
N ALA A 75 9.26 -23.98 -6.97
CA ALA A 75 9.42 -25.10 -6.05
C ALA A 75 9.66 -24.58 -4.62
N ILE A 76 8.62 -24.64 -3.78
CA ILE A 76 8.70 -24.28 -2.36
C ILE A 76 9.32 -25.47 -1.58
N ASN A 77 10.60 -25.36 -1.23
CA ASN A 77 11.29 -26.25 -0.31
C ASN A 77 10.75 -26.08 1.12
N ARG A 78 9.82 -26.95 1.54
CA ARG A 78 9.28 -26.96 2.91
C ARG A 78 10.09 -27.90 3.79
N LYS A 79 11.10 -27.38 4.49
CA LYS A 79 11.56 -28.00 5.74
C LYS A 79 10.88 -27.29 6.91
N GLN A 80 9.94 -27.98 7.54
CA GLN A 80 9.26 -27.52 8.77
C GLN A 80 10.23 -27.64 9.97
N PRO A 81 10.35 -26.62 10.85
CA PRO A 81 11.35 -26.64 11.93
C PRO A 81 10.86 -27.17 13.29
N TRP A 82 9.65 -27.71 13.42
CA TRP A 82 9.02 -27.91 14.75
C TRP A 82 9.27 -29.26 15.44
N GLY A 83 10.31 -30.00 15.04
CA GLY A 83 10.66 -31.27 15.66
C GLY A 83 11.73 -31.14 16.73
N ARG A 84 11.38 -30.75 17.97
CA ARG A 84 12.11 -31.10 19.21
C ARG A 84 11.31 -30.67 20.46
N GLN A 85 10.64 -31.63 21.09
CA GLN A 85 10.11 -31.50 22.45
C GLN A 85 11.26 -31.72 23.44
N ALA A 86 11.65 -30.69 24.18
CA ALA A 86 12.55 -30.82 25.32
C ALA A 86 11.72 -31.03 26.61
N ARG A 87 11.86 -32.22 27.20
CA ARG A 87 11.40 -32.51 28.57
C ARG A 87 12.20 -31.68 29.56
N GLY A 88 11.52 -30.92 30.42
CA GLY A 88 12.13 -30.25 31.56
C GLY A 88 11.11 -30.07 32.68
N LYS A 89 11.36 -30.70 33.84
CA LYS A 89 10.63 -30.49 35.09
C LYS A 89 11.01 -29.11 35.64
N GLY A 90 10.04 -28.21 35.78
CA GLY A 90 10.17 -26.92 36.45
C GLY A 90 8.80 -26.22 36.50
N PRO A 91 8.51 -25.40 37.54
CA PRO A 91 7.19 -24.80 37.72
C PRO A 91 6.85 -23.84 36.56
N ALA A 92 5.58 -23.84 36.16
CA ALA A 92 5.06 -23.12 35.02
C ALA A 92 5.19 -21.60 35.16
N ARG A 93 6.36 -21.07 34.77
CA ARG A 93 6.50 -19.67 34.38
C ARG A 93 5.91 -19.55 32.98
N ILE A 94 4.81 -18.83 32.84
CA ILE A 94 4.36 -18.35 31.53
C ILE A 94 5.54 -17.54 30.98
N PRO A 95 6.23 -17.98 29.91
CA PRO A 95 7.20 -17.11 29.28
C PRO A 95 6.42 -15.88 28.85
N GLN A 96 6.84 -14.71 29.33
CA GLN A 96 6.47 -13.44 28.71
C GLN A 96 6.45 -13.70 27.21
N ARG A 97 5.27 -13.56 26.60
CA ARG A 97 5.14 -13.50 25.14
C ARG A 97 6.29 -12.61 24.70
N PRO A 98 7.22 -13.07 23.85
CA PRO A 98 8.23 -12.18 23.32
C PRO A 98 7.45 -11.03 22.70
N GLN A 99 7.52 -9.84 23.32
CA GLN A 99 7.27 -8.63 22.58
C GLN A 99 8.17 -8.79 21.37
N SER A 100 7.58 -8.75 20.18
CA SER A 100 8.30 -8.76 18.93
C SER A 100 9.33 -7.64 19.03
N GLN A 101 10.54 -7.98 19.46
CA GLN A 101 11.68 -7.09 19.37
C GLN A 101 11.73 -6.77 17.89
N PRO A 102 11.67 -5.49 17.50
CA PRO A 102 11.85 -5.13 16.11
C PRO A 102 13.17 -5.78 15.71
N GLN A 103 13.08 -6.82 14.88
CA GLN A 103 14.26 -7.44 14.32
C GLN A 103 15.05 -6.27 13.76
N ALA A 104 16.34 -6.23 14.10
CA ALA A 104 17.33 -5.35 13.49
C ALA A 104 17.47 -5.72 12.00
N SER A 105 16.37 -5.63 11.27
CA SER A 105 16.30 -5.53 9.85
C SER A 105 16.42 -4.05 9.58
N ASP A 106 17.31 -3.70 8.66
CA ASP A 106 17.59 -2.38 8.12
C ASP A 106 16.36 -1.73 7.42
N ARG A 107 15.15 -2.19 7.77
CA ARG A 107 13.87 -1.81 7.19
C ARG A 107 13.25 -0.74 8.07
N LYS A 108 13.09 0.44 7.49
CA LYS A 108 12.51 1.58 8.17
C LYS A 108 11.02 1.34 8.42
N THR A 109 10.60 1.34 9.67
CA THR A 109 9.18 1.27 10.05
C THR A 109 8.59 2.65 10.23
N ILE A 110 7.44 2.92 9.60
CA ILE A 110 6.60 4.09 9.92
C ILE A 110 5.32 3.65 10.59
N VAL A 111 4.90 4.43 11.59
CA VAL A 111 3.66 4.22 12.33
C VAL A 111 2.59 5.11 11.71
N THR A 112 1.47 4.52 11.29
CA THR A 112 0.33 5.30 10.81
C THR A 112 -0.27 6.11 11.97
N ALA A 113 -0.61 7.35 11.71
CA ALA A 113 -1.28 8.19 12.70
C ALA A 113 -2.76 7.80 12.82
N LYS A 114 -3.34 7.99 14.01
CA LYS A 114 -4.75 7.66 14.27
C LYS A 114 -5.75 8.44 13.40
N TRP A 115 -5.37 9.62 12.91
CA TRP A 115 -6.19 10.42 11.99
C TRP A 115 -6.17 9.88 10.54
N TRP A 116 -5.21 9.01 10.23
CA TRP A 116 -5.01 8.41 8.91
C TRP A 116 -5.54 6.97 8.84
N ASP A 117 -5.57 6.25 9.97
CA ASP A 117 -6.03 4.86 10.04
C ASP A 117 -7.19 4.70 11.04
N ALA A 118 -8.38 4.42 10.50
CA ALA A 118 -9.61 4.20 11.28
C ALA A 118 -9.51 3.00 12.25
N LYS A 119 -8.56 2.08 12.04
CA LYS A 119 -8.33 0.91 12.90
C LYS A 119 -7.25 1.15 13.97
N GLY A 120 -6.75 2.38 14.09
CA GLY A 120 -5.72 2.77 15.07
C GLY A 120 -4.29 2.68 14.52
N PRO A 121 -3.28 3.16 15.26
CA PRO A 121 -1.91 3.23 14.78
C PRO A 121 -1.33 1.86 14.41
N ARG A 122 -0.85 1.70 13.18
CA ARG A 122 -0.23 0.47 12.67
C ARG A 122 1.21 0.73 12.28
N THR A 123 2.08 -0.22 12.61
CA THR A 123 3.46 -0.19 12.14
C THR A 123 3.53 -0.84 10.76
N ILE A 124 3.91 -0.06 9.76
CA ILE A 124 4.15 -0.53 8.40
C ILE A 124 5.67 -0.60 8.19
N GLU A 125 6.16 -1.77 7.78
CA GLU A 125 7.54 -1.95 7.36
C GLU A 125 7.71 -1.48 5.91
N LEU A 126 8.65 -0.57 5.67
CA LEU A 126 8.94 -0.12 4.30
C LEU A 126 9.96 -1.06 3.68
N GLY A 127 9.64 -1.53 2.47
CA GLY A 127 10.62 -2.15 1.61
C GLY A 127 11.67 -1.14 1.13
N PRO A 128 12.83 -1.60 0.65
CA PRO A 128 13.93 -0.74 0.17
C PRO A 128 13.47 0.26 -0.90
N ASN A 129 12.60 -0.19 -1.80
CA ASN A 129 12.05 0.64 -2.88
C ASN A 129 11.17 1.78 -2.33
N GLY A 130 10.31 1.49 -1.35
CA GLY A 130 9.46 2.51 -0.73
C GLY A 130 10.26 3.56 0.04
N GLN A 131 11.35 3.16 0.69
CA GLN A 131 12.27 4.08 1.36
C GLN A 131 13.00 5.00 0.37
N SER A 132 13.39 4.48 -0.79
CA SER A 132 14.05 5.26 -1.84
C SER A 132 13.11 6.27 -2.49
N GLU A 133 11.84 5.92 -2.72
CA GLU A 133 10.85 6.87 -3.27
C GLU A 133 10.51 7.97 -2.27
N LEU A 134 10.29 7.59 -1.01
CA LEU A 134 9.96 8.53 0.07
C LEU A 134 11.11 9.47 0.43
N THR A 135 12.36 9.07 0.22
CA THR A 135 13.51 9.93 0.53
C THR A 135 13.96 10.69 -0.71
N GLY A 136 14.13 10.02 -1.85
CA GLY A 136 14.68 10.63 -3.06
C GLY A 136 13.72 11.65 -3.69
N ARG A 137 12.50 11.21 -4.05
CA ARG A 137 11.55 12.07 -4.77
C ARG A 137 11.01 13.19 -3.88
N PHE A 138 10.76 12.88 -2.60
CA PHE A 138 10.31 13.89 -1.65
C PHE A 138 11.38 14.94 -1.37
N MET A 139 12.64 14.55 -1.14
CA MET A 139 13.72 15.52 -0.93
C MET A 139 13.95 16.37 -2.18
N ALA A 140 13.91 15.76 -3.37
CA ALA A 140 14.01 16.53 -4.62
C ALA A 140 12.91 17.59 -4.75
N LEU A 141 11.65 17.24 -4.42
CA LEU A 141 10.54 18.21 -4.43
C LEU A 141 10.71 19.28 -3.36
N PHE A 142 11.02 18.90 -2.13
CA PHE A 142 11.20 19.83 -1.02
C PHE A 142 12.32 20.83 -1.30
N PHE A 143 13.51 20.34 -1.66
CA PHE A 143 14.65 21.20 -2.01
C PHE A 143 14.39 22.00 -3.28
N GLY A 144 13.71 21.43 -4.28
CA GLY A 144 13.31 22.17 -5.47
C GLY A 144 12.43 23.38 -5.15
N VAL A 145 11.42 23.20 -4.29
CA VAL A 145 10.55 24.29 -3.83
C VAL A 145 11.33 25.31 -3.00
N VAL A 146 12.18 24.86 -2.07
CA VAL A 146 13.00 25.75 -1.24
C VAL A 146 13.96 26.58 -2.08
N ILE A 147 14.67 25.95 -3.03
CA ILE A 147 15.57 26.66 -3.95
C ILE A 147 14.79 27.67 -4.79
N ALA A 148 13.66 27.28 -5.36
CA ALA A 148 12.81 28.18 -6.13
C ALA A 148 12.36 29.39 -5.27
N ALA A 149 11.96 29.16 -4.02
CA ALA A 149 11.59 30.23 -3.10
C ALA A 149 12.76 31.18 -2.80
N ILE A 150 13.97 30.65 -2.59
CA ILE A 150 15.18 31.47 -2.37
C ILE A 150 15.50 32.30 -3.63
N VAL A 151 15.46 31.69 -4.81
CA VAL A 151 15.67 32.39 -6.09
C VAL A 151 14.65 33.51 -6.26
N ILE A 152 13.37 33.25 -5.99
CA ILE A 152 12.32 34.28 -6.06
C ILE A 152 12.57 35.39 -5.03
N ALA A 153 12.98 35.06 -3.81
CA ALA A 153 13.16 36.05 -2.74
C ALA A 153 14.40 36.93 -2.94
N PHE A 154 15.48 36.41 -3.54
CA PHE A 154 16.76 37.13 -3.65
C PHE A 154 17.11 37.58 -5.07
N ILE A 155 16.88 36.74 -6.08
CA ILE A 155 17.26 37.03 -7.46
C ILE A 155 16.18 37.86 -8.16
N ALA A 156 14.90 37.56 -7.96
CA ALA A 156 13.83 38.30 -8.63
C ALA A 156 13.80 39.80 -8.29
N PRO A 157 14.00 40.25 -7.03
CA PRO A 157 14.08 41.68 -6.72
C PRO A 157 15.29 42.35 -7.36
N LEU A 158 16.44 41.68 -7.45
CA LEU A 158 17.62 42.18 -8.16
C LEU A 158 17.36 42.35 -9.66
N LEU A 159 16.73 41.34 -10.30
CA LEU A 159 16.35 41.44 -11.71
C LEU A 159 15.32 42.54 -11.95
N LEU A 160 14.32 42.69 -11.08
CA LEU A 160 13.38 43.80 -11.15
C LEU A 160 14.06 45.14 -10.97
N PHE A 161 15.03 45.25 -10.05
CA PHE A 161 15.79 46.47 -9.86
C PHE A 161 16.59 46.83 -11.12
N VAL A 162 17.30 45.86 -11.73
CA VAL A 162 18.04 46.08 -12.97
C VAL A 162 17.09 46.44 -14.12
N ALA A 163 15.97 45.75 -14.26
CA ALA A 163 14.97 46.04 -15.28
C ALA A 163 14.38 47.45 -15.10
N ALA A 164 14.00 47.83 -13.88
CA ALA A 164 13.51 49.15 -13.55
C ALA A 164 14.59 50.23 -13.77
N PHE A 165 15.84 49.95 -13.43
CA PHE A 165 16.96 50.85 -13.67
C PHE A 165 17.20 51.08 -15.16
N LEU A 166 17.20 50.02 -15.97
CA LEU A 166 17.31 50.13 -17.42
C LEU A 166 16.12 50.87 -18.03
N LEU A 167 14.91 50.60 -17.54
CA LEU A 167 13.71 51.32 -17.93
C LEU A 167 13.79 52.80 -17.54
N PHE A 168 14.33 53.15 -16.39
CA PHE A 168 14.48 54.56 -16.00
C PHE A 168 15.59 55.26 -16.81
N ARG A 169 16.72 54.57 -17.02
CA ARG A 169 17.90 55.10 -17.70
C ARG A 169 17.72 55.26 -19.21
N PHE A 170 16.93 54.38 -19.83
CA PHE A 170 16.72 54.33 -21.28
C PHE A 170 15.25 54.43 -21.69
N GLY A 171 14.32 54.45 -20.74
CA GLY A 171 12.89 54.50 -21.02
C GLY A 171 12.46 55.77 -21.71
N GLY A 172 13.17 56.90 -21.59
CA GLY A 172 12.89 58.07 -22.42
C GLY A 172 12.92 57.78 -23.92
N ASN A 173 13.85 56.91 -24.36
CA ASN A 173 13.98 56.53 -25.76
C ASN A 173 12.92 55.50 -26.22
N PHE A 174 12.36 54.71 -25.29
CA PHE A 174 11.35 53.69 -25.60
C PHE A 174 9.91 54.17 -25.34
N LEU A 175 9.67 54.82 -24.20
CA LEU A 175 8.35 55.33 -23.79
C LEU A 175 8.01 56.67 -24.43
N GLY A 176 8.98 57.47 -24.87
CA GLY A 176 8.71 58.73 -25.58
C GLY A 176 7.88 58.53 -26.85
N PRO A 177 8.35 57.71 -27.82
CA PRO A 177 7.61 57.45 -29.06
C PRO A 177 6.27 56.75 -28.84
N ILE A 178 6.23 55.77 -27.91
CA ILE A 178 5.02 55.01 -27.59
C ILE A 178 3.99 55.93 -26.91
N GLY A 179 4.41 56.76 -25.95
CA GLY A 179 3.55 57.70 -25.26
C GLY A 179 2.97 58.76 -26.19
N ALA A 180 3.80 59.34 -27.08
CA ALA A 180 3.34 60.30 -28.08
C ALA A 180 2.28 59.69 -29.02
N ALA A 181 2.51 58.48 -29.53
CA ALA A 181 1.55 57.79 -30.39
C ALA A 181 0.21 57.51 -29.69
N ILE A 182 0.22 57.20 -28.38
CA ILE A 182 -1.00 56.98 -27.61
C ILE A 182 -1.76 58.29 -27.38
N VAL A 183 -1.05 59.37 -27.05
CA VAL A 183 -1.66 60.70 -26.83
C VAL A 183 -2.25 61.25 -28.12
N ASP A 184 -1.55 61.12 -29.25
CA ASP A 184 -2.04 61.54 -30.56
C ASP A 184 -3.32 60.79 -30.94
N LYS A 185 -3.37 59.49 -30.69
CA LYS A 185 -4.56 58.67 -30.96
C LYS A 185 -5.74 59.08 -30.08
N ALA A 186 -5.49 59.36 -28.81
CA ALA A 186 -6.52 59.82 -27.88
C ALA A 186 -7.05 61.24 -28.21
N LEU A 187 -6.21 62.11 -28.75
CA LEU A 187 -6.61 63.44 -29.22
C LEU A 187 -7.41 63.38 -30.52
N ALA A 188 -7.05 62.47 -31.43
CA ALA A 188 -7.77 62.26 -32.68
C ALA A 188 -9.18 61.70 -32.48
N GLU A 189 -9.36 60.84 -31.47
CA GLU A 189 -10.66 60.20 -31.18
C GLU A 189 -11.62 61.11 -30.40
N LYS A 190 -11.10 62.17 -29.77
CA LYS A 190 -11.89 63.15 -29.00
C LYS A 190 -12.39 64.34 -29.84
N ARG A 191 -11.94 64.47 -31.09
CA ARG A 191 -12.27 65.58 -32.00
C ARG A 191 -13.28 65.13 -33.05
#